data_AF-A0A962BNN0-F1
#
_entry.id   AF-A0A962BNN0-F1
#
_cell.length_a   1.000
_cell.length_b   1.000
_cell.length_c   1.000
_cell.angle_alpha   90.00
_cell.angle_beta   90.00
_cell.angle_gamma   90.00
#
_symmetry.space_group_name_H-M   'P 1'
#
loop_
_entity.id
_entity.type
_entity.pdbx_description
1 polymer ?
#
loop_
_entity_poly.entity_id
_entity_poly.type
_entity_poly.pdbx_seq_one_letter_code
_entity_poly.pdbx_strand_id
1 'polypeptide(L)' 'QIDTPYLTETTSGLTYAVDRFKDWPHSAHITLRRGERSRLADYASEML' A
#
# COMPACT_ATOMS: atom_id res chain seq x y z
N GLN A 1 6.65 -9.42 4.59
CA GLN A 1 6.80 -9.53 3.12
C GLN A 1 5.42 -9.85 2.56
N ILE A 2 4.89 -9.04 1.64
CA ILE A 2 3.59 -9.30 0.99
C ILE A 2 3.85 -10.16 -0.25
N ASP A 3 4.35 -11.38 -0.03
CA ASP A 3 4.50 -12.37 -1.10
C ASP A 3 3.31 -13.32 -1.03
N THR A 4 2.15 -12.80 -1.44
CA THR A 4 1.03 -13.66 -1.80
C THR A 4 1.07 -13.82 -3.31
N PRO A 5 1.11 -15.04 -3.87
CA PRO A 5 1.25 -15.29 -5.32
C PRO A 5 0.10 -14.76 -6.20
N TYR A 6 -0.85 -14.03 -5.62
CA TYR A 6 -2.02 -13.44 -6.28
C TYR A 6 -1.98 -11.90 -6.34
N LEU A 7 -0.95 -11.25 -5.80
CA LEU A 7 -0.76 -9.81 -5.94
C LEU A 7 0.01 -9.53 -7.25
N THR A 8 -0.69 -9.48 -8.37
CA THR A 8 -0.12 -8.89 -9.58
C THR A 8 -0.34 -7.37 -9.53
N GLU A 9 0.51 -6.61 -10.21
CA GLU A 9 0.36 -5.15 -10.36
C GLU A 9 -1.04 -4.75 -10.87
N THR A 10 -1.78 -5.69 -11.46
CA THR A 10 -3.11 -5.53 -12.02
C THR A 10 -4.26 -5.96 -11.09
N THR A 11 -4.01 -6.74 -10.03
CA THR A 11 -5.04 -7.23 -9.08
C THR A 11 -4.89 -6.67 -7.68
N SER A 12 -3.87 -5.85 -7.43
CA SER A 12 -3.72 -5.20 -6.13
C SER A 12 -4.90 -4.26 -5.85
N GLY A 13 -5.40 -4.25 -4.61
CA GLY A 13 -6.42 -3.29 -4.18
C GLY A 13 -6.01 -1.82 -4.37
N LEU A 14 -4.69 -1.56 -4.44
CA LEU A 14 -4.15 -0.25 -4.73
C LEU A 14 -4.41 0.17 -6.18
N THR A 15 -4.20 -0.73 -7.14
CA THR A 15 -4.45 -0.48 -8.57
C THR A 15 -5.93 -0.16 -8.81
N TYR A 16 -6.82 -0.90 -8.14
CA TYR A 16 -8.27 -0.64 -8.17
C TYR A 16 -8.63 0.75 -7.62
N ALA A 17 -8.05 1.13 -6.47
CA ALA A 17 -8.29 2.45 -5.90
C ALA A 17 -7.78 3.56 -6.82
N VAL A 18 -6.55 3.44 -7.35
CA VAL A 18 -5.96 4.41 -8.28
C VAL A 18 -6.85 4.61 -9.52
N ASP A 19 -7.34 3.53 -10.14
CA ASP A 19 -8.20 3.64 -11.34
C ASP A 19 -9.50 4.39 -11.06
N ARG A 20 -10.09 4.23 -9.87
CA ARG A 20 -11.34 4.89 -9.49
C ARG A 20 -11.17 6.36 -9.12
N PHE A 21 -10.00 6.75 -8.61
CA PHE A 21 -9.71 8.12 -8.20
C PHE A 21 -9.05 8.98 -9.28
N LYS A 22 -8.59 8.39 -10.39
CA LYS A 22 -7.85 9.11 -11.45
C LYS A 22 -8.61 10.31 -12.05
N ASP A 23 -9.93 10.22 -12.16
CA ASP A 23 -10.79 11.27 -12.72
C ASP A 23 -11.49 12.10 -11.62
N TRP A 24 -11.18 11.86 -10.35
CA TRP A 24 -11.77 12.61 -9.24
C TRP A 24 -11.04 13.95 -9.08
N PRO A 25 -11.74 15.10 -9.16
CA PRO A 25 -11.11 16.44 -9.15
C PRO A 25 -10.29 16.80 -7.89
N HIS A 26 -10.47 16.05 -6.80
CA HIS A 26 -9.77 16.25 -5.53
C HIS A 26 -8.77 15.13 -5.21
N SER A 27 -8.45 14.29 -6.20
CA SER A 27 -7.39 13.29 -6.05
C SER A 27 -6.01 13.97 -5.99
N ALA A 28 -5.12 13.40 -5.18
CA ALA A 28 -3.73 13.81 -5.07
C ALA A 28 -2.85 12.60 -4.75
N HIS A 29 -1.59 12.64 -5.20
CA HIS A 29 -0.60 11.62 -4.88
C HIS A 29 0.35 12.13 -3.80
N ILE A 30 0.65 11.28 -2.83
CA ILE A 30 1.65 11.54 -1.80
C ILE A 30 2.75 10.50 -1.93
N THR A 31 3.99 10.96 -2.12
CA THR A 31 5.17 10.09 -2.09
C THR A 31 5.67 10.01 -0.65
N LEU A 32 5.52 8.85 -0.03
CA LEU A 32 6.11 8.58 1.28
C LEU A 32 7.62 8.34 1.11
N ARG A 33 8.45 9.09 1.83
CA ARG A 33 9.92 8.92 1.82
C ARG A 33 10.39 7.67 2.58
N ARG A 34 9.56 7.18 3.49
CA ARG A 34 9.78 5.98 4.29
C ARG A 34 8.41 5.40 4.66
N GLY A 35 8.31 4.08 4.75
CA GLY A 35 7.12 3.43 5.28
C GLY A 35 6.99 3.70 6.77
N GLU A 36 5.88 4.32 7.17
CA GLU A 36 5.47 4.42 8.58
C GLU A 36 5.07 3.01 9.06
N ARG A 37 5.69 2.54 10.15
CA ARG A 37 5.33 1.27 10.78
C ARG A 37 4.53 1.56 12.02
N SER A 38 3.48 0.78 12.25
CA SER A 38 2.77 0.85 13.52
C SER A 38 3.61 0.19 14.61
N ARG A 39 3.37 0.57 15.87
CA ARG A 39 3.99 -0.08 17.03
C ARG A 39 3.86 -1.60 17.01
N LEU A 40 2.74 -2.11 16.50
CA LEU A 40 2.49 -3.55 16.34
C LEU A 40 3.39 -4.16 15.26
N ALA A 41 3.55 -3.48 14.12
CA ALA A 41 4.41 -3.94 13.04
C ALA A 41 5.89 -3.92 13.43
N ASP A 42 6.31 -2.92 14.21
CA ASP A 42 7.66 -2.86 14.78
C ASP A 42 7.90 -4.02 15.74
N TYR A 43 6.99 -4.24 16.69
CA TYR A 43 7.08 -5.35 17.64
C TYR A 43 7.14 -6.72 16.93
N ALA A 44 6.30 -6.94 15.92
CA ALA A 44 6.30 -8.18 15.16
C ALA A 44 7.62 -8.41 14.39
N SER A 45 8.27 -7.33 13.93
CA SER A 45 9.55 -7.41 13.22
C SER A 45 10.75 -7.67 14.15
N GLU A 46 10.64 -7.37 15.44
CA GLU A 46 11.68 -7.69 16.43
C GLU A 46 11.58 -9.14 16.94
N MET A 47 10.39 -9.75 16.81
CA MET A 47 10.07 -11.09 17.33
C MET A 47 10.15 -12.21 16.26
N LEU A 48 10.39 -11.87 14.99
CA LEU A 48 10.47 -12.76 13.82
C LEU A 48 11.77 -12.52 13.04
#